data_AF-A0A2D6XAN1-F1
#
_entry.id   AF-A0A2D6XAN1-F1
#
_cell.length_a   1.000
_cell.length_b   1.000
_cell.length_c   1.000
_cell.angle_alpha   90.00
_cell.angle_beta   90.00
_cell.angle_gamma   90.00
#
_symmetry.space_group_name_H-M   'P 1'
#
loop_
_entity.id
_entity.type
_entity.pdbx_description
1 polymer ?
#
loop_
_entity_poly.entity_id
_entity_poly.type
_entity_poly.pdbx_seq_one_letter_code
_entity_poly.pdbx_strand_id
1 'polypeptide(L)'
;MIQFYKANPKVSGTACSFSVNPKDKSVYASLIKQKSWDDKSKTGRFDADSKCITKLNVMELGSIINAIDTKSDWSAYHGTQTRATKMNFSPYSQGDNHGFNFRVTADSKEDSEKKSTYSMGFRYGEAEALKQYFIFSMHSIYQTSLEEAQASFRDSRKSAPNKGQSSASTPAKDTEDEDVVW
;
A
#
# COMPACT_ATOMS: atom_id res chain seq x y z
N MET A 1 0.17 -5.82 11.79
CA MET A 1 -1.15 -5.71 11.14
C MET A 1 -2.03 -4.84 12.02
N ILE A 2 -2.87 -3.99 11.43
CA ILE A 2 -3.93 -3.22 12.12
C ILE A 2 -5.29 -3.61 11.54
N GLN A 3 -6.36 -3.61 12.36
CA GLN A 3 -7.69 -4.10 11.96
C GLN A 3 -8.79 -3.19 12.51
N PHE A 4 -9.84 -3.01 11.72
CA PHE A 4 -11.00 -2.19 12.02
C PHE A 4 -12.29 -2.95 11.69
N TYR A 5 -13.22 -3.00 12.64
CA TYR A 5 -14.47 -3.72 12.50
C TYR A 5 -15.64 -2.77 12.75
N LYS A 6 -16.44 -2.51 11.72
CA LYS A 6 -17.59 -1.60 11.82
C LYS A 6 -18.84 -2.26 11.28
N ALA A 7 -19.49 -3.06 12.13
CA ALA A 7 -20.79 -3.63 11.86
C ALA A 7 -21.91 -2.61 12.14
N ASN A 8 -23.05 -2.77 11.48
CA ASN A 8 -24.25 -1.99 11.75
C ASN A 8 -25.55 -2.80 11.49
N PRO A 9 -26.69 -2.36 12.04
CA PRO A 9 -27.99 -3.03 11.83
C PRO A 9 -28.47 -3.09 10.37
N LYS A 10 -27.97 -2.20 9.50
CA LYS A 10 -28.32 -2.17 8.08
C LYS A 10 -27.50 -3.17 7.25
N VAL A 11 -26.61 -3.94 7.89
CA VAL A 11 -25.74 -4.94 7.24
C VAL A 11 -24.90 -4.32 6.11
N SER A 12 -24.57 -3.03 6.22
CA SER A 12 -23.70 -2.32 5.28
C SER A 12 -22.27 -2.17 5.80
N GLY A 13 -21.98 -2.76 6.97
CA GLY A 13 -20.69 -2.69 7.62
C GLY A 13 -19.58 -3.34 6.81
N THR A 14 -18.35 -2.94 7.09
CA THR A 14 -17.14 -3.53 6.51
C THR A 14 -16.17 -3.84 7.64
N ALA A 15 -15.42 -4.93 7.51
CA ALA A 15 -14.21 -5.18 8.28
C ALA A 15 -13.02 -4.90 7.35
N CYS A 16 -12.00 -4.21 7.85
CA CYS A 16 -10.83 -3.84 7.07
C CYS A 16 -9.56 -4.11 7.88
N SER A 17 -8.56 -4.72 7.26
CA SER A 17 -7.24 -4.92 7.85
C SER A 17 -6.13 -4.51 6.91
N PHE A 18 -5.02 -4.05 7.48
CA PHE A 18 -3.81 -3.67 6.75
C PHE A 18 -2.63 -4.48 7.27
N SER A 19 -1.90 -5.12 6.34
CA SER A 19 -0.75 -5.97 6.66
C SER A 19 0.44 -5.64 5.77
N VAL A 20 1.57 -5.28 6.37
CA VAL A 20 2.82 -5.05 5.66
C VAL A 20 3.44 -6.36 5.17
N ASN A 21 4.00 -6.32 3.95
CA ASN A 21 4.91 -7.32 3.41
C ASN A 21 6.21 -6.58 3.01
N PRO A 22 7.26 -6.62 3.86
CA PRO A 22 8.49 -5.87 3.60
C PRO A 22 9.22 -6.33 2.35
N LYS A 23 9.24 -7.63 2.07
CA LYS A 23 9.90 -8.21 0.89
C LYS A 23 9.26 -7.78 -0.42
N ASP A 24 7.93 -7.71 -0.43
CA ASP A 24 7.14 -7.24 -1.57
C ASP A 24 6.92 -5.70 -1.54
N LYS A 25 7.61 -5.01 -0.64
CA LYS A 25 7.65 -3.54 -0.50
C LYS A 25 6.25 -2.90 -0.53
N SER A 26 5.32 -3.49 0.20
CA SER A 26 3.90 -3.12 0.12
C SER A 26 3.11 -3.39 1.39
N VAL A 27 1.90 -2.83 1.44
CA VAL A 27 0.88 -3.14 2.44
C VAL A 27 -0.35 -3.70 1.72
N TYR A 28 -0.87 -4.81 2.21
CA TYR A 28 -2.11 -5.40 1.73
C TYR A 28 -3.28 -4.89 2.56
N ALA A 29 -4.26 -4.29 1.90
CA ALA A 29 -5.55 -3.93 2.49
C ALA A 29 -6.57 -5.02 2.16
N SER A 30 -7.10 -5.70 3.19
CA SER A 30 -8.12 -6.74 3.08
C SER A 30 -9.45 -6.19 3.61
N LEU A 31 -10.51 -6.25 2.80
CA LEU A 31 -11.84 -5.76 3.13
C LEU A 31 -12.86 -6.91 3.03
N ILE A 32 -13.78 -6.97 3.98
CA ILE A 32 -14.79 -8.02 4.08
C ILE A 32 -16.16 -7.37 4.38
N LYS A 33 -17.21 -7.75 3.65
CA LYS A 33 -18.56 -7.22 3.90
C LYS A 33 -19.19 -7.88 5.12
N GLN A 34 -20.01 -7.10 5.82
CA GLN A 34 -20.91 -7.63 6.82
C GLN A 34 -21.94 -8.55 6.16
N LYS A 35 -22.16 -9.72 6.77
CA LYS A 35 -23.12 -10.74 6.33
C LYS A 35 -24.46 -10.61 7.02
N SER A 36 -24.45 -10.33 8.32
CA SER A 36 -25.65 -10.32 9.15
C SER A 36 -25.50 -9.41 10.36
N TRP A 37 -26.63 -9.16 11.01
CA TRP A 37 -26.76 -8.45 12.28
C TRP A 37 -27.66 -9.25 13.21
N ASP A 38 -27.24 -9.44 14.45
CA ASP A 38 -28.06 -9.97 15.52
C ASP A 38 -28.51 -8.81 16.42
N ASP A 39 -29.82 -8.55 16.42
CA ASP A 39 -30.39 -7.43 17.17
C ASP A 39 -30.43 -7.66 18.69
N LYS A 40 -30.40 -8.93 19.14
CA LYS A 40 -30.38 -9.26 20.57
C LYS A 40 -29.01 -8.99 21.18
N SER A 41 -27.96 -9.49 20.53
CA SER A 41 -26.57 -9.33 20.99
C SER A 41 -25.89 -8.06 20.46
N LYS A 42 -26.59 -7.26 19.63
CA LYS A 42 -26.06 -6.08 18.93
C LYS A 42 -24.72 -6.36 18.24
N THR A 43 -24.62 -7.53 17.61
CA THR A 43 -23.38 -8.04 17.02
C THR A 43 -23.55 -8.29 15.53
N GLY A 44 -22.58 -7.87 14.72
CA GLY A 44 -22.52 -8.20 13.29
C GLY A 44 -21.57 -9.36 12.99
N ARG A 45 -21.87 -10.13 11.94
CA ARG A 45 -20.97 -11.15 11.39
C ARG A 45 -20.47 -10.72 10.02
N PHE A 46 -19.26 -11.14 9.64
CA PHE A 46 -18.62 -10.80 8.36
C PHE A 46 -18.42 -12.05 7.51
N ASP A 47 -18.55 -11.91 6.19
CA ASP A 47 -18.51 -13.02 5.25
C ASP A 47 -17.12 -13.15 4.60
N ALA A 48 -16.29 -14.07 5.08
CA ALA A 48 -14.90 -14.21 4.60
C ALA A 48 -14.79 -14.49 3.09
N ASP A 49 -15.83 -15.06 2.47
CA ASP A 49 -15.90 -15.34 1.04
C ASP A 49 -16.08 -14.07 0.20
N SER A 50 -16.63 -13.01 0.79
CA SER A 50 -16.75 -11.67 0.19
C SER A 50 -15.47 -10.85 0.26
N LYS A 51 -14.31 -11.47 0.52
CA LYS A 51 -13.06 -10.75 0.74
C LYS A 51 -12.54 -10.09 -0.54
N CYS A 52 -12.18 -8.82 -0.43
CA CYS A 52 -11.41 -8.09 -1.43
C CYS A 52 -10.03 -7.73 -0.86
N ILE A 53 -8.97 -8.03 -1.61
CA ILE A 53 -7.60 -7.66 -1.23
C ILE A 53 -7.06 -6.73 -2.30
N THR A 54 -6.51 -5.60 -1.87
CA THR A 54 -5.77 -4.67 -2.74
C THR A 54 -4.39 -4.42 -2.15
N LYS A 55 -3.40 -4.28 -3.02
CA LYS A 55 -2.02 -3.97 -2.65
C LYS A 55 -1.85 -2.45 -2.65
N LEU A 56 -1.11 -1.92 -1.70
CA LEU A 56 -0.71 -0.52 -1.63
C LEU A 56 0.81 -0.47 -1.67
N ASN A 57 1.36 0.20 -2.67
CA ASN A 57 2.80 0.44 -2.77
C ASN A 57 3.23 1.62 -1.89
N VAL A 58 4.54 1.80 -1.72
CA VAL A 58 5.12 2.84 -0.86
C VAL A 58 4.66 4.27 -1.23
N MET A 59 4.50 4.57 -2.53
CA MET A 59 4.03 5.90 -2.98
C MET A 59 2.56 6.13 -2.62
N GLU A 60 1.74 5.09 -2.71
CA GLU A 60 0.34 5.13 -2.30
C GLU A 60 0.20 5.29 -0.78
N LEU A 61 1.06 4.64 0.01
CA LEU A 61 1.13 4.86 1.46
C LEU A 61 1.47 6.31 1.80
N GLY A 62 2.52 6.86 1.18
CA GLY A 62 2.89 8.27 1.37
C GLY A 62 1.77 9.23 0.97
N SER A 63 1.06 8.93 -0.12
CA SER A 63 -0.07 9.74 -0.57
C SER A 63 -1.26 9.70 0.39
N ILE A 64 -1.57 8.53 0.97
CA ILE A 64 -2.63 8.41 1.97
C ILE A 64 -2.24 9.12 3.27
N ILE A 65 -0.98 9.03 3.70
CA ILE A 65 -0.47 9.79 4.85
C ILE A 65 -0.66 11.30 4.61
N ASN A 66 -0.24 11.79 3.45
CA ASN A 66 -0.44 13.19 3.08
C ASN A 66 -1.92 13.59 3.03
N ALA A 67 -2.80 12.71 2.52
CA ALA A 67 -4.23 12.93 2.50
C ALA A 67 -4.83 13.06 3.91
N ILE A 68 -4.32 12.28 4.88
CA ILE A 68 -4.72 12.40 6.29
C ILE A 68 -4.29 13.75 6.87
N ASP A 69 -3.04 14.15 6.63
CA ASP A 69 -2.46 15.38 7.20
C ASP A 69 -3.10 16.66 6.61
N THR A 70 -3.33 16.66 5.30
CA THR A 70 -3.86 17.82 4.58
C THR A 70 -5.38 17.82 4.44
N LYS A 71 -6.04 16.74 4.89
CA LYS A 71 -7.48 16.50 4.68
C LYS A 71 -7.84 16.62 3.19
N SER A 72 -7.05 16.00 2.32
CA SER A 72 -7.25 15.98 0.88
C SER A 72 -7.73 14.62 0.38
N ASP A 73 -8.18 14.58 -0.87
CA ASP A 73 -8.52 13.33 -1.53
C ASP A 73 -7.28 12.62 -2.07
N TRP A 74 -7.30 11.30 -2.01
CA TRP A 74 -6.41 10.43 -2.76
C TRP A 74 -7.22 9.41 -3.54
N SER A 75 -6.73 9.03 -4.72
CA SER A 75 -7.29 7.93 -5.49
C SER A 75 -6.21 7.19 -6.28
N ALA A 76 -6.47 5.92 -6.57
CA ALA A 76 -5.61 5.08 -7.38
C ALA A 76 -6.43 4.06 -8.18
N TYR A 77 -5.84 3.59 -9.28
CA TYR A 77 -6.41 2.59 -10.16
C TYR A 77 -5.39 1.49 -10.43
N HIS A 78 -5.74 0.25 -10.08
CA HIS A 78 -4.96 -0.94 -10.43
C HIS A 78 -5.75 -1.74 -11.45
N GLY A 79 -5.19 -1.93 -12.64
CA GLY A 79 -5.82 -2.69 -13.71
C GLY A 79 -4.99 -3.90 -14.10
N THR A 80 -5.65 -5.03 -14.27
CA THR A 80 -5.13 -6.18 -15.04
C THR A 80 -5.96 -6.32 -16.31
N GLN A 81 -5.70 -7.34 -17.12
CA GLN A 81 -6.48 -7.60 -18.33
C GLN A 81 -7.95 -7.95 -18.00
N THR A 82 -8.19 -8.64 -16.88
CA THR A 82 -9.51 -9.18 -16.50
C THR A 82 -10.17 -8.42 -15.36
N ARG A 83 -9.42 -7.67 -14.55
CA ARG A 83 -9.94 -6.97 -13.36
C ARG A 83 -9.49 -5.51 -13.30
N ALA A 84 -10.30 -4.71 -12.62
CA ALA A 84 -9.98 -3.33 -12.29
C ALA A 84 -10.33 -3.07 -10.82
N THR A 85 -9.39 -2.46 -10.09
CA THR A 85 -9.59 -2.03 -8.71
C THR A 85 -9.41 -0.52 -8.64
N LYS A 86 -10.46 0.18 -8.23
CA LYS A 86 -10.44 1.62 -7.94
C LYS A 86 -10.39 1.81 -6.43
N MET A 87 -9.47 2.64 -5.96
CA MET A 87 -9.31 2.97 -4.56
C MET A 87 -9.48 4.48 -4.38
N ASN A 88 -10.15 4.87 -3.30
CA ASN A 88 -10.25 6.26 -2.88
C ASN A 88 -10.12 6.36 -1.38
N PHE A 89 -9.40 7.37 -0.92
CA PHE A 89 -9.32 7.77 0.48
C PHE A 89 -9.60 9.26 0.53
N SER A 90 -10.72 9.65 1.14
CA SER A 90 -11.20 11.03 1.14
C SER A 90 -11.74 11.42 2.51
N PRO A 91 -11.63 12.70 2.92
CA PRO A 91 -12.35 13.18 4.08
C PRO A 91 -13.86 12.98 3.89
N TYR A 92 -14.56 12.68 4.98
CA TYR A 92 -16.02 12.67 4.96
C TYR A 92 -16.58 13.40 6.18
N SER A 93 -17.77 13.95 5.98
CA SER A 93 -18.57 14.60 7.00
C SER A 93 -20.01 14.19 6.80
N GLN A 94 -20.56 13.40 7.73
CA GLN A 94 -21.95 12.95 7.70
C GLN A 94 -22.58 13.15 9.08
N GLY A 95 -23.34 14.23 9.23
CA GLY A 95 -23.81 14.69 10.55
C GLY A 95 -22.61 14.94 11.46
N ASP A 96 -22.66 14.40 12.68
CA ASP A 96 -21.57 14.51 13.66
C ASP A 96 -20.40 13.54 13.39
N ASN A 97 -20.51 12.68 12.38
CA ASN A 97 -19.41 11.78 12.02
C ASN A 97 -18.47 12.47 11.04
N HIS A 98 -17.31 12.85 11.54
CA HIS A 98 -16.21 13.41 10.76
C HIS A 98 -15.01 12.47 10.74
N GLY A 99 -14.33 12.41 9.61
CA GLY A 99 -13.16 11.56 9.46
C GLY A 99 -12.76 11.36 8.01
N PHE A 100 -12.34 10.14 7.69
CA PHE A 100 -11.96 9.70 6.34
C PHE A 100 -12.70 8.43 5.94
N ASN A 101 -12.91 8.24 4.65
CA ASN A 101 -13.50 7.02 4.12
C ASN A 101 -12.57 6.39 3.10
N PHE A 102 -12.18 5.15 3.36
CA PHE A 102 -11.48 4.32 2.39
C PHE A 102 -12.48 3.47 1.62
N ARG A 103 -12.55 3.68 0.31
CA ARG A 103 -13.42 2.96 -0.61
C ARG A 103 -12.59 2.15 -1.58
N VAL A 104 -12.96 0.89 -1.75
CA VAL A 104 -12.40 0.00 -2.76
C VAL A 104 -13.53 -0.53 -3.63
N THR A 105 -13.42 -0.33 -4.94
CA THR A 105 -14.35 -0.88 -5.93
C THR A 105 -13.57 -1.85 -6.80
N ALA A 106 -13.90 -3.14 -6.68
CA ALA A 106 -13.39 -4.20 -7.55
C ALA A 106 -14.42 -4.47 -8.65
N ASP A 107 -13.96 -4.45 -9.90
CA ASP A 107 -14.77 -4.58 -11.10
C ASP A 107 -14.17 -5.65 -12.02
N SER A 108 -15.04 -6.39 -12.71
CA SER A 108 -14.66 -7.34 -13.75
C SER A 108 -14.74 -6.64 -15.09
N LYS A 109 -13.63 -6.60 -15.84
CA LYS A 109 -13.62 -5.93 -17.16
C LYS A 109 -14.44 -6.69 -18.21
N GLU A 110 -14.67 -7.97 -17.98
CA GLU A 110 -15.44 -8.86 -18.86
C GLU A 110 -16.94 -8.82 -18.54
N ASP A 111 -17.30 -8.43 -17.32
CA ASP A 111 -18.67 -8.50 -16.81
C ASP A 111 -18.89 -7.36 -15.81
N SER A 112 -19.37 -6.22 -16.31
CA SER A 112 -19.60 -5.01 -15.52
C SER A 112 -20.69 -5.16 -14.44
N GLU A 113 -21.49 -6.24 -14.47
CA GLU A 113 -22.46 -6.53 -13.42
C GLU A 113 -21.80 -7.08 -12.14
N LYS A 114 -20.57 -7.62 -12.24
CA LYS A 114 -19.79 -8.13 -11.11
C LYS A 114 -18.98 -7.05 -10.39
N LYS A 115 -19.59 -5.87 -10.17
CA LYS A 115 -18.97 -4.77 -9.44
C LYS A 115 -19.21 -4.89 -7.94
N SER A 116 -18.13 -5.04 -7.18
CA SER A 116 -18.18 -5.07 -5.71
C SER A 116 -17.53 -3.82 -5.11
N THR A 117 -18.28 -3.09 -4.29
CA THR A 117 -17.77 -1.93 -3.53
C THR A 117 -17.71 -2.23 -2.04
N TYR A 118 -16.62 -1.82 -1.43
CA TYR A 118 -16.29 -1.92 0.00
C TYR A 118 -15.99 -0.51 0.51
N SER A 119 -16.46 -0.16 1.70
CA SER A 119 -16.27 1.18 2.26
C SER A 119 -16.05 1.09 3.75
N MET A 120 -14.93 1.66 4.21
CA MET A 120 -14.58 1.75 5.62
C MET A 120 -14.40 3.21 6.00
N GLY A 121 -15.25 3.69 6.92
CA GLY A 121 -15.07 5.00 7.55
C GLY A 121 -14.10 4.92 8.72
N PHE A 122 -13.25 5.91 8.88
CA PHE A 122 -12.32 6.12 9.99
C PHE A 122 -12.60 7.48 10.62
N ARG A 123 -12.89 7.53 11.91
CA ARG A 123 -12.86 8.78 12.69
C ARG A 123 -11.43 9.30 12.76
N TYR A 124 -11.24 10.57 13.10
CA TYR A 124 -9.89 11.17 13.13
C TYR A 124 -8.87 10.39 13.97
N GLY A 125 -9.24 9.89 15.14
CA GLY A 125 -8.34 9.07 15.96
C GLY A 125 -7.98 7.72 15.31
N GLU A 126 -8.89 7.10 14.58
CA GLU A 126 -8.63 5.86 13.83
C GLU A 126 -7.76 6.12 12.59
N ALA A 127 -7.99 7.26 11.93
CA ALA A 127 -7.17 7.70 10.79
C ALA A 127 -5.73 7.99 11.24
N GLU A 128 -5.54 8.64 12.40
CA GLU A 128 -4.20 8.84 12.97
C GLU A 128 -3.53 7.50 13.30
N ALA A 129 -4.24 6.55 13.90
CA ALA A 129 -3.69 5.21 14.14
C ALA A 129 -3.30 4.49 12.84
N LEU A 130 -4.12 4.62 11.78
CA LEU A 130 -3.81 4.08 10.46
C LEU A 130 -2.55 4.74 9.85
N LYS A 131 -2.44 6.07 9.95
CA LYS A 131 -1.26 6.83 9.52
C LYS A 131 0.01 6.33 10.22
N GLN A 132 -0.02 6.20 11.55
CA GLN A 132 1.12 5.69 12.31
C GLN A 132 1.49 4.26 11.90
N TYR A 133 0.50 3.41 11.62
CA TYR A 133 0.75 2.08 11.09
C TYR A 133 1.42 2.10 9.70
N PHE A 134 1.03 3.02 8.82
CA PHE A 134 1.65 3.17 7.49
C PHE A 134 3.08 3.70 7.58
N ILE A 135 3.35 4.67 8.46
CA ILE A 135 4.71 5.14 8.75
C ILE A 135 5.58 3.97 9.23
N PHE A 136 5.12 3.21 10.22
CA PHE A 136 5.79 1.99 10.70
C PHE A 136 6.04 0.99 9.56
N SER A 137 5.05 0.77 8.70
CA SER A 137 5.16 -0.16 7.57
C SER A 137 6.21 0.29 6.56
N MET A 138 6.30 1.58 6.25
CA MET A 138 7.33 2.15 5.37
C MET A 138 8.73 1.97 5.97
N HIS A 139 8.91 2.23 7.27
CA HIS A 139 10.18 1.96 7.95
C HIS A 139 10.60 0.49 7.83
N SER A 140 9.66 -0.44 8.06
CA SER A 140 9.94 -1.87 7.90
C SER A 140 10.34 -2.24 6.48
N ILE A 141 9.67 -1.69 5.46
CA ILE A 141 9.99 -1.90 4.05
C ILE A 141 11.40 -1.38 3.70
N TYR A 142 11.74 -0.18 4.16
CA TYR A 142 13.06 0.42 3.88
C TYR A 142 14.19 -0.31 4.60
N GLN A 143 13.97 -0.74 5.84
CA GLN A 143 14.94 -1.54 6.58
C GLN A 143 15.26 -2.84 5.85
N THR A 144 14.23 -3.59 5.42
CA THR A 144 14.43 -4.81 4.62
C THR A 144 15.12 -4.53 3.29
N SER A 145 14.75 -3.44 2.60
CA SER A 145 15.41 -3.06 1.34
C SER A 145 16.89 -2.74 1.52
N LEU A 146 17.26 -2.11 2.63
CA LEU A 146 18.66 -1.79 2.96
C LEU A 146 19.46 -3.08 3.21
N GLU A 147 18.89 -4.01 3.97
CA GLU A 147 19.52 -5.31 4.26
C GLU A 147 19.74 -6.13 2.98
N GLU A 148 18.75 -6.16 2.08
CA GLU A 148 18.84 -6.83 0.77
C GLU A 148 19.95 -6.21 -0.10
N ALA A 149 20.04 -4.89 -0.14
CA ALA A 149 21.07 -4.17 -0.90
C ALA A 149 22.48 -4.46 -0.34
N GLN A 150 22.63 -4.46 0.99
CA GLN A 150 23.89 -4.76 1.66
C GLN A 150 24.33 -6.21 1.45
N ALA A 151 23.40 -7.17 1.52
CA ALA A 151 23.66 -8.58 1.24
C ALA A 151 24.13 -8.78 -0.22
N SER A 152 23.38 -8.23 -1.17
CA SER A 152 23.71 -8.30 -2.61
C SER A 152 25.10 -7.74 -2.91
N PHE A 153 25.45 -6.63 -2.26
CA PHE A 153 26.77 -6.02 -2.41
C PHE A 153 27.90 -6.89 -1.81
N ARG A 154 27.68 -7.52 -0.65
CA ARG A 154 28.66 -8.44 -0.05
C ARG A 154 28.90 -9.67 -0.93
N ASP A 155 27.85 -10.21 -1.54
CA ASP A 155 27.95 -11.37 -2.41
C ASP A 155 28.70 -11.04 -3.70
N SER A 156 28.42 -9.88 -4.31
CA SER A 156 29.16 -9.42 -5.50
C SER A 156 30.67 -9.25 -5.27
N ARG A 157 31.10 -8.90 -4.05
CA ARG A 157 32.52 -8.80 -3.69
C ARG A 157 33.19 -10.15 -3.53
N LYS A 158 32.46 -11.18 -3.08
CA LYS A 158 33.00 -12.54 -2.93
C LYS A 158 33.14 -13.26 -4.27
N SER A 159 32.30 -12.91 -5.25
CA SER A 159 32.30 -13.52 -6.59
C SER A 159 33.17 -12.78 -7.62
N ALA A 160 33.77 -11.64 -7.27
CA ALA A 160 34.66 -10.92 -8.18
C ALA A 160 35.95 -11.72 -8.40
N PRO A 161 36.30 -12.09 -9.65
CA PRO A 161 37.58 -12.75 -9.93
C PRO A 161 38.72 -11.81 -9.54
N ASN A 162 39.72 -12.35 -8.85
CA ASN A 162 40.96 -11.65 -8.51
C ASN A 162 41.73 -11.31 -9.81
N LYS A 163 41.32 -10.25 -10.52
CA LYS A 163 42.07 -9.71 -11.65
C LYS A 163 43.13 -8.75 -11.12
N GLY A 164 44.34 -9.28 -10.98
CA GLY A 164 45.53 -8.51 -11.28
C GLY A 164 46.66 -8.60 -10.25
N GLN A 165 47.62 -9.48 -10.53
CA GLN A 165 49.02 -9.11 -10.40
C GLN A 165 49.72 -9.47 -11.71
N SER A 166 49.77 -8.52 -12.65
CA SER A 166 50.76 -8.53 -13.73
C SER A 166 51.14 -7.10 -14.11
N SER A 167 52.33 -6.72 -13.65
CA SER A 167 53.35 -5.85 -14.26
C SER A 167 52.95 -4.57 -15.00
N ALA A 168 53.59 -3.50 -14.53
CA ALA A 168 53.64 -2.15 -15.06
C ALA A 168 54.06 -2.03 -16.54
N SER A 169 53.52 -1.01 -17.21
CA SER A 169 54.28 -0.17 -18.15
C SER A 169 53.71 1.26 -18.19
N THR A 170 54.66 2.20 -18.25
CA THR A 170 54.69 3.67 -18.07
C THR A 170 53.80 4.47 -19.04
N PRO A 171 53.39 5.73 -18.74
CA PRO A 171 52.33 6.44 -19.45
C PRO A 171 52.83 7.21 -20.69
N ALA A 172 51.97 7.31 -21.70
CA ALA A 172 52.12 8.24 -22.82
C ALA A 172 51.08 9.38 -22.71
N LYS A 173 51.53 10.59 -23.06
CA LYS A 173 50.89 11.89 -22.94
C LYS A 173 50.07 12.27 -24.18
N ASP A 174 49.14 13.20 -23.93
CA ASP A 174 48.47 14.20 -24.81
C ASP A 174 47.57 13.62 -25.94
N THR A 175 46.34 14.11 -26.18
CA THR A 175 45.92 15.51 -26.36
C THR A 175 44.45 15.77 -25.97
N GLU A 176 44.19 17.03 -25.64
CA GLU A 176 42.89 17.72 -25.55
C GLU A 176 42.07 17.58 -26.84
N ASP A 177 40.74 17.50 -26.72
CA ASP A 177 39.82 18.44 -27.40
C ASP A 177 38.37 18.24 -26.93
N GLU A 178 37.68 19.38 -26.95
CA GLU A 178 36.37 19.73 -26.40
C GLU A 178 35.20 18.98 -27.04
N ASP A 179 34.11 18.73 -26.29
CA ASP A 179 32.84 19.45 -26.53
C ASP A 179 31.70 19.02 -25.59
N VAL A 180 31.08 20.05 -25.02
CA VAL A 180 29.87 20.08 -24.22
C VAL A 180 28.65 20.06 -25.13
N VAL A 181 27.58 19.32 -24.82
CA VAL A 181 26.19 19.84 -24.96
C VAL A 181 25.29 19.23 -23.89
N TRP A 182 24.49 20.11 -23.29
CA TRP A 182 23.57 20.01 -22.14
C TRP A 182 22.50 18.91 -22.20
#